data_AF-A0A0F9SQ24-F1
#
_entry.id   AF-A0A0F9SQ24-F1
#
_cell.length_a   1.000
_cell.length_b   1.000
_cell.length_c   1.000
_cell.angle_alpha   90.00
_cell.angle_beta   90.00
_cell.angle_gamma   90.00
#
_symmetry.space_group_name_H-M   'P 1'
#
loop_
_entity.id
_entity.type
_entity.pdbx_description
1 polymer ?
#
loop_
_entity_poly.entity_id
_entity_poly.type
_entity_poly.pdbx_seq_one_letter_code
_entity_poly.pdbx_strand_id
1 'polypeptide(L)'
;MPRLSTRLQLPLGNYIGPKSPGVIKTIDAGVFQTADDRLMQSGAGRPNGIITSHWAGQRYLDTTNQTLWFNPLAGDQDNWVQLQRNTTFNVRDYGATGKPGDDDTVAVQDTINAATELLFGTIPAGIGSVIAVGQFEISSSLLIDNLAGFHLLGGGYFATRFKWVGPADEPMFLLTNAFRCAFKDFQVVAGNELLAGFLMVKDTGGSSLPPSSCFFEDVVIEGVSAGQGVTRGWDISEAGTAGSNNNEFHTFIHCAVKNYKESAWRIGHTNVKTIRFYGCRFDALSGVGEQGILVEKGSFHWHGGGGGGNQEADFYIADAPDVCSVIGGDFENSKRLLIGSGPTGAPGFITIQNTRWDSQHMHPDGKMIVWRLPSLVLIGNTFGGGGETTPTVITHSQGSREGFFTCIGNQFITTGSSDTEPWNVEDDTNCYIEGNFFRDTLQVPTTNSPIPDGETAPKLWANKFFYTGNTGATVITGFIGGNAQIGQPKTIVFKDIFTTIDFENGSLKGNAGVNWKPALNDHMTCVYDGTNWYCDISNNAGASYITGELVSYDNSAVFHNSEAVRV
;
A
#
# COMPACT_ATOMS: atom_id res chain seq x y z
N MET A 1 47.48 17.81 -22.15
CA MET A 1 46.62 16.92 -21.36
C MET A 1 47.06 15.49 -21.62
N PRO A 2 47.34 14.67 -20.59
CA PRO A 2 47.64 13.26 -20.81
C PRO A 2 46.36 12.54 -21.25
N ARG A 3 46.46 11.76 -22.33
CA ARG A 3 45.37 10.94 -22.88
C ARG A 3 45.25 9.67 -22.02
N LEU A 4 44.09 9.45 -21.42
CA LEU A 4 43.74 8.18 -20.78
C LEU A 4 43.50 7.15 -21.89
N SER A 5 44.36 6.13 -21.98
CA SER A 5 44.04 4.91 -22.73
C SER A 5 43.17 4.02 -21.85
N THR A 6 41.91 3.85 -22.20
CA THR A 6 41.04 2.85 -21.57
C THR A 6 41.53 1.47 -21.97
N ARG A 7 42.03 0.70 -21.00
CA ARG A 7 42.34 -0.73 -21.17
C ARG A 7 41.05 -1.49 -20.90
N LEU A 8 40.45 -2.06 -21.94
CA LEU A 8 39.32 -2.98 -21.81
C LEU A 8 39.86 -4.40 -21.59
N GLN A 9 39.54 -5.00 -20.45
CA GLN A 9 39.83 -6.40 -20.16
C GLN A 9 38.68 -7.24 -20.72
N LEU A 10 38.97 -8.14 -21.67
CA LEU A 10 37.96 -9.08 -22.16
C LEU A 10 37.65 -10.11 -21.07
N PRO A 11 36.37 -10.48 -20.84
CA PRO A 11 36.04 -11.56 -19.93
C PRO A 11 36.63 -12.88 -20.42
N LEU A 12 37.16 -13.68 -19.50
CA LEU A 12 37.60 -15.04 -19.78
C LEU A 12 36.37 -15.92 -20.05
N GLY A 13 35.93 -15.99 -21.31
CA GLY A 13 34.85 -16.86 -21.75
C GLY A 13 35.36 -18.13 -22.43
N ASN A 14 34.90 -19.28 -21.96
CA ASN A 14 35.02 -20.55 -22.69
C ASN A 14 34.08 -20.50 -23.92
N TYR A 15 34.60 -20.70 -25.14
CA TYR A 15 33.78 -20.77 -26.35
C TYR A 15 33.82 -22.17 -26.99
N ILE A 16 32.64 -22.64 -27.46
CA ILE A 16 32.49 -23.88 -28.23
C ILE A 16 32.43 -23.54 -29.71
N GLY A 17 33.50 -23.85 -30.45
CA GLY A 17 33.59 -23.59 -31.88
C GLY A 17 32.76 -24.56 -32.73
N PRO A 18 32.17 -24.10 -33.86
CA PRO A 18 31.31 -24.92 -34.72
C PRO A 18 32.04 -26.07 -35.44
N LYS A 19 33.38 -26.13 -35.38
CA LYS A 19 34.19 -27.18 -36.04
C LYS A 19 34.65 -28.32 -35.11
N SER A 20 34.30 -28.30 -33.82
CA SER A 20 34.66 -29.37 -32.87
C SER A 20 33.70 -29.41 -31.67
N PRO A 21 32.58 -30.14 -31.75
CA PRO A 21 31.70 -30.32 -30.60
C PRO A 21 32.45 -31.08 -29.49
N GLY A 22 32.65 -30.44 -28.33
CA GLY A 22 33.18 -31.09 -27.12
C GLY A 22 34.59 -30.70 -26.65
N VAL A 23 35.26 -29.73 -27.27
CA VAL A 23 36.56 -29.20 -26.77
C VAL A 23 36.41 -27.75 -26.33
N ILE A 24 36.48 -27.51 -25.02
CA ILE A 24 36.58 -26.17 -24.43
C ILE A 24 37.97 -25.63 -24.75
N LYS A 25 38.06 -24.46 -25.39
CA LYS A 25 39.33 -23.74 -25.57
C LYS A 25 39.36 -22.54 -24.61
N THR A 26 40.30 -22.58 -23.67
CA THR A 26 40.61 -21.47 -22.77
C THR A 26 41.56 -20.50 -23.48
N ILE A 27 41.26 -19.21 -23.47
CA ILE A 27 42.20 -18.16 -23.92
C ILE A 27 43.15 -17.89 -22.74
N ASP A 28 44.45 -18.10 -22.92
CA ASP A 28 45.45 -17.85 -21.88
C ASP A 28 45.48 -16.36 -21.47
N ALA A 29 45.57 -16.12 -20.16
CA ALA A 29 45.70 -14.78 -19.59
C ALA A 29 47.04 -14.15 -20.02
N GLY A 30 46.98 -13.00 -20.73
CA GLY A 30 48.17 -12.18 -20.97
C GLY A 30 48.22 -11.35 -22.25
N VAL A 31 47.28 -11.49 -23.19
CA VAL A 31 47.31 -10.71 -24.44
C VAL A 31 46.53 -9.41 -24.27
N PHE A 32 47.19 -8.36 -23.76
CA PHE A 32 46.67 -7.01 -23.83
C PHE A 32 46.93 -6.43 -25.23
N GLN A 33 45.88 -6.20 -26.02
CA GLN A 33 45.96 -5.35 -27.21
C GLN A 33 45.20 -4.05 -26.96
N THR A 34 45.90 -2.93 -27.09
CA THR A 34 45.33 -1.58 -27.04
C THR A 34 44.67 -1.32 -28.38
N ALA A 35 43.35 -1.46 -28.48
CA ALA A 35 42.60 -1.06 -29.66
C ALA A 35 42.10 0.38 -29.46
N ASP A 36 42.53 1.30 -30.33
CA ASP A 36 41.94 2.64 -30.50
C ASP A 36 40.60 2.47 -31.24
N ASP A 37 39.54 3.14 -30.80
CA ASP A 37 38.18 3.09 -31.39
C ASP A 37 38.15 3.44 -32.89
N ARG A 38 39.24 3.99 -33.42
CA ARG A 38 39.46 4.28 -34.84
C ARG A 38 39.69 3.07 -35.75
N LEU A 39 39.62 1.84 -35.24
CA LEU A 39 39.85 0.62 -36.02
C LEU A 39 38.60 -0.23 -36.30
N MET A 40 37.40 0.24 -35.93
CA MET A 40 36.16 -0.41 -36.36
C MET A 40 35.96 -0.20 -37.87
N GLN A 41 35.99 -1.28 -38.65
CA GLN A 41 35.61 -1.21 -40.06
C GLN A 41 34.08 -1.15 -40.17
N SER A 42 33.55 -0.38 -41.10
CA SER A 42 32.11 -0.34 -41.38
C SER A 42 31.87 -0.35 -42.88
N GLY A 43 30.74 -0.90 -43.29
CA GLY A 43 30.38 -1.02 -44.71
C GLY A 43 28.98 -1.58 -44.87
N ALA A 44 28.50 -1.70 -46.10
CA ALA A 44 27.18 -2.25 -46.40
C ALA A 44 27.25 -3.78 -46.51
N GLY A 45 26.36 -4.49 -45.82
CA GLY A 45 26.20 -5.94 -45.93
C GLY A 45 27.05 -6.76 -44.96
N ARG A 46 26.97 -8.08 -45.09
CA ARG A 46 27.66 -9.03 -44.21
C ARG A 46 29.16 -9.05 -44.54
N PRO A 47 30.07 -9.05 -43.54
CA PRO A 47 31.51 -9.04 -43.81
C PRO A 47 32.07 -10.39 -44.31
N ASN A 48 31.32 -11.49 -44.14
CA ASN A 48 31.75 -12.83 -44.58
C ASN A 48 32.06 -12.89 -46.09
N GLY A 49 33.27 -13.37 -46.42
CA GLY A 49 33.76 -13.50 -47.79
C GLY A 49 34.13 -12.18 -48.47
N ILE A 50 34.00 -11.04 -47.78
CA ILE A 50 34.23 -9.69 -48.35
C ILE A 50 35.33 -8.95 -47.59
N ILE A 51 35.36 -9.09 -46.27
CA ILE A 51 36.28 -8.36 -45.39
C ILE A 51 37.23 -9.34 -44.71
N THR A 52 38.53 -9.19 -44.91
CA THR A 52 39.55 -9.94 -44.14
C THR A 52 39.73 -9.31 -42.79
N SER A 53 39.60 -10.08 -41.71
CA SER A 53 40.06 -9.59 -40.41
C SER A 53 41.58 -9.41 -40.43
N HIS A 54 42.07 -8.29 -39.91
CA HIS A 54 43.50 -8.02 -39.74
C HIS A 54 44.01 -8.56 -38.40
N TRP A 55 43.13 -8.73 -37.41
CA TRP A 55 43.44 -9.32 -36.11
C TRP A 55 42.22 -10.04 -35.52
N ALA A 56 42.47 -10.97 -34.59
CA ALA A 56 41.44 -11.64 -33.83
C ALA A 56 40.72 -10.64 -32.91
N GLY A 57 39.39 -10.69 -32.85
CA GLY A 57 38.57 -9.75 -32.13
C GLY A 57 38.22 -8.47 -32.90
N GLN A 58 38.62 -8.35 -34.19
CA GLN A 58 38.24 -7.19 -35.00
C GLN A 58 36.71 -7.09 -35.13
N ARG A 59 36.17 -5.89 -34.95
CA ARG A 59 34.74 -5.57 -35.07
C ARG A 59 34.42 -4.95 -36.45
N TYR A 60 33.24 -5.26 -36.97
CA TYR A 60 32.69 -4.72 -38.19
C TYR A 60 31.22 -4.30 -38.01
N LEU A 61 30.87 -3.07 -38.39
CA LEU A 61 29.48 -2.60 -38.38
C LEU A 61 28.89 -2.68 -39.80
N ASP A 62 27.92 -3.58 -40.00
CA ASP A 62 27.07 -3.60 -41.19
C ASP A 62 26.10 -2.43 -41.11
N THR A 63 26.36 -1.40 -41.92
CA THR A 63 25.57 -0.17 -42.00
C THR A 63 24.20 -0.35 -42.68
N THR A 64 24.00 -1.44 -43.44
CA THR A 64 22.73 -1.76 -44.09
C THR A 64 21.71 -2.26 -43.08
N ASN A 65 22.11 -3.21 -42.24
CA ASN A 65 21.22 -3.85 -41.26
C ASN A 65 21.45 -3.36 -39.82
N GLN A 66 22.40 -2.45 -39.61
CA GLN A 66 22.82 -1.96 -38.29
C GLN A 66 23.29 -3.08 -37.34
N THR A 67 23.85 -4.16 -37.91
CA THR A 67 24.33 -5.33 -37.17
C THR A 67 25.82 -5.26 -36.96
N LEU A 68 26.27 -5.58 -35.74
CA LEU A 68 27.69 -5.65 -35.42
C LEU A 68 28.19 -7.08 -35.65
N TRP A 69 29.43 -7.22 -36.09
CA TRP A 69 30.08 -8.50 -36.35
C TRP A 69 31.45 -8.48 -35.69
N PHE A 70 31.95 -9.64 -35.27
CA PHE A 70 33.33 -9.79 -34.84
C PHE A 70 33.95 -11.03 -35.47
N ASN A 71 35.25 -10.97 -35.73
CA ASN A 71 35.99 -12.14 -36.23
C ASN A 71 36.91 -12.66 -35.12
N PRO A 72 36.72 -13.91 -34.64
CA PRO A 72 37.56 -14.46 -33.57
C PRO A 72 38.97 -14.83 -34.04
N LEU A 73 39.23 -14.86 -35.35
CA LEU A 73 40.52 -15.26 -35.92
C LEU A 73 41.11 -14.12 -36.75
N ALA A 74 42.43 -13.91 -36.66
CA ALA A 74 43.14 -12.96 -37.51
C ALA A 74 43.33 -13.57 -38.92
N GLY A 75 43.21 -12.75 -39.97
CA GLY A 75 43.47 -13.14 -41.35
C GLY A 75 42.35 -13.95 -42.02
N ASP A 76 41.19 -14.07 -41.38
CA ASP A 76 40.09 -14.91 -41.83
C ASP A 76 38.99 -14.04 -42.46
N GLN A 77 38.48 -14.44 -43.63
CA GLN A 77 37.37 -13.75 -44.31
C GLN A 77 36.02 -14.40 -44.01
N ASP A 78 35.98 -15.65 -43.54
CA ASP A 78 34.76 -16.46 -43.50
C ASP A 78 34.22 -16.65 -42.08
N ASN A 79 35.02 -16.35 -41.06
CA ASN A 79 34.66 -16.55 -39.66
C ASN A 79 34.11 -15.29 -38.96
N TRP A 80 33.49 -14.35 -39.67
CA TRP A 80 32.77 -13.29 -38.96
C TRP A 80 31.51 -13.85 -38.32
N VAL A 81 31.42 -13.68 -37.01
CA VAL A 81 30.25 -14.01 -36.22
C VAL A 81 29.42 -12.75 -36.07
N GLN A 82 28.16 -12.82 -36.50
CA GLN A 82 27.21 -11.74 -36.24
C GLN A 82 27.06 -11.64 -34.72
N LEU A 83 27.39 -10.48 -34.16
CA LEU A 83 26.87 -10.11 -32.87
C LEU A 83 25.39 -9.80 -33.12
N GLN A 84 24.55 -10.83 -33.02
CA GLN A 84 23.14 -10.58 -32.83
C GLN A 84 23.06 -9.65 -31.63
N ARG A 85 22.35 -8.52 -31.78
CA ARG A 85 21.89 -7.77 -30.62
C ARG A 85 20.87 -8.67 -29.96
N ASN A 86 21.35 -9.64 -29.20
CA ASN A 86 20.55 -10.32 -28.22
C ASN A 86 20.21 -9.22 -27.22
N THR A 87 19.03 -8.64 -27.42
CA THR A 87 18.40 -7.74 -26.46
C THR A 87 17.93 -8.50 -25.23
N THR A 88 18.18 -9.81 -25.21
CA THR A 88 17.81 -10.77 -24.19
C THR A 88 19.00 -11.59 -23.78
N PHE A 89 19.30 -11.57 -22.48
CA PHE A 89 20.33 -12.38 -21.85
C PHE A 89 19.68 -13.42 -20.96
N ASN A 90 20.09 -14.69 -21.12
CA ASN A 90 19.64 -15.75 -20.24
C ASN A 90 20.73 -16.06 -19.21
N VAL A 91 20.36 -16.15 -17.93
CA VAL A 91 21.30 -16.46 -16.85
C VAL A 91 22.05 -17.78 -17.04
N ARG A 92 21.46 -18.73 -17.78
CA ARG A 92 22.11 -20.01 -18.10
C ARG A 92 23.27 -19.85 -19.08
N ASP A 93 23.26 -18.82 -19.93
CA ASP A 93 24.38 -18.51 -20.82
C ASP A 93 25.62 -18.07 -20.04
N TYR A 94 25.42 -17.64 -18.78
CA TYR A 94 26.46 -17.23 -17.84
C TYR A 94 26.74 -18.29 -16.75
N GLY A 95 26.23 -19.51 -16.93
CA GLY A 95 26.54 -20.65 -16.07
C GLY A 95 25.56 -20.91 -14.93
N ALA A 96 24.47 -20.16 -14.81
CA ALA A 96 23.45 -20.43 -13.80
C ALA A 96 22.80 -21.79 -14.04
N THR A 97 22.64 -22.58 -12.99
CA THR A 97 22.04 -23.90 -13.03
C THR A 97 20.52 -23.84 -12.84
N GLY A 98 20.03 -22.90 -12.04
CA GLY A 98 18.63 -22.79 -11.64
C GLY A 98 18.14 -23.98 -10.79
N LYS A 99 19.06 -24.66 -10.09
CA LYS A 99 18.76 -25.81 -9.23
C LYS A 99 18.89 -25.45 -7.74
N PRO A 100 18.01 -25.99 -6.87
CA PRO A 100 18.17 -25.84 -5.43
C PRO A 100 19.54 -26.34 -4.95
N GLY A 101 20.21 -25.56 -4.11
CA GLY A 101 21.54 -25.85 -3.55
C GLY A 101 22.74 -25.34 -4.36
N ASP A 102 22.53 -24.91 -5.60
CA ASP A 102 23.60 -24.32 -6.43
C ASP A 102 23.57 -22.78 -6.28
N ASP A 103 24.71 -22.19 -5.89
CA ASP A 103 24.88 -20.74 -5.80
C ASP A 103 25.05 -20.14 -7.21
N ASP A 104 23.99 -19.47 -7.68
CA ASP A 104 23.91 -18.88 -9.01
C ASP A 104 24.27 -17.38 -9.02
N THR A 105 24.73 -16.83 -7.89
CA THR A 105 24.94 -15.38 -7.71
C THR A 105 25.83 -14.77 -8.78
N VAL A 106 27.00 -15.37 -9.03
CA VAL A 106 27.97 -14.87 -10.02
C VAL A 106 27.37 -14.86 -11.42
N ALA A 107 26.71 -15.95 -11.82
CA ALA A 107 26.09 -16.05 -13.15
C ALA A 107 24.96 -15.04 -13.35
N VAL A 108 24.13 -14.82 -12.33
CA VAL A 108 23.06 -13.81 -12.37
C VAL A 108 23.65 -12.40 -12.44
N GLN A 109 24.66 -12.09 -11.63
CA GLN A 109 25.33 -10.79 -11.67
C GLN A 109 26.04 -10.55 -13.01
N ASP A 110 26.72 -11.54 -13.58
CA ASP A 110 27.37 -11.44 -14.89
C ASP A 110 26.35 -11.18 -16.00
N THR A 111 25.15 -11.76 -15.88
CA THR A 111 24.03 -11.47 -16.80
C THR A 111 23.58 -10.01 -16.69
N ILE A 112 23.47 -9.48 -15.48
CA ILE A 112 23.14 -8.06 -15.23
C ILE A 112 24.24 -7.14 -15.79
N ASN A 113 25.51 -7.48 -15.56
CA ASN A 113 26.66 -6.73 -16.05
C ASN A 113 26.70 -6.71 -17.59
N ALA A 114 26.45 -7.85 -18.24
CA ALA A 114 26.40 -7.93 -19.70
C ALA A 114 25.24 -7.11 -20.30
N ALA A 115 24.08 -7.10 -19.64
CA ALA A 115 22.97 -6.23 -20.03
C ALA A 115 23.31 -4.74 -19.89
N THR A 116 24.15 -4.40 -18.90
CA THR A 116 24.63 -3.05 -18.60
C THR A 116 25.66 -2.57 -19.63
N GLU A 117 26.62 -3.41 -20.03
CA GLU A 117 27.68 -3.05 -20.96
C GLU A 117 27.18 -2.64 -22.36
N LEU A 118 26.04 -3.19 -22.81
CA LEU A 118 25.43 -2.80 -24.10
C LEU A 118 24.87 -1.37 -24.12
N LEU A 119 24.74 -0.72 -22.96
CA LEU A 119 24.07 0.58 -22.84
C LEU A 119 25.01 1.79 -22.96
N PHE A 120 26.34 1.60 -22.89
CA PHE A 120 27.32 2.69 -22.76
C PHE A 120 27.64 3.50 -24.05
N GLY A 121 26.82 3.44 -25.10
CA GLY A 121 27.10 4.11 -26.39
C GLY A 121 26.33 5.41 -26.65
N THR A 122 25.02 5.42 -26.41
CA THR A 122 24.10 6.56 -26.62
C THR A 122 22.74 6.06 -26.18
N ILE A 123 22.34 6.40 -24.94
CA ILE A 123 21.04 6.12 -24.29
C ILE A 123 20.14 5.11 -25.05
N PRO A 124 20.30 3.79 -24.86
CA PRO A 124 19.36 2.83 -25.41
C PRO A 124 18.33 2.45 -24.34
N ALA A 125 17.09 2.81 -24.57
CA ALA A 125 15.97 2.24 -23.83
C ALA A 125 15.88 0.71 -24.07
N GLY A 126 15.60 -0.05 -23.01
CA GLY A 126 14.90 -1.34 -23.10
C GLY A 126 15.72 -2.56 -23.52
N ILE A 127 16.82 -2.86 -22.83
CA ILE A 127 17.47 -4.17 -22.93
C ILE A 127 17.03 -5.01 -21.73
N GLY A 128 16.43 -6.17 -21.99
CA GLY A 128 15.85 -7.01 -20.95
C GLY A 128 16.66 -8.27 -20.69
N SER A 129 17.04 -8.51 -19.44
CA SER A 129 17.43 -9.84 -18.98
C SER A 129 16.16 -10.69 -18.84
N VAL A 130 16.10 -11.83 -19.53
CA VAL A 130 15.02 -12.82 -19.35
C VAL A 130 15.62 -14.02 -18.67
N ILE A 131 15.10 -14.32 -17.50
CA ILE A 131 15.61 -15.38 -16.65
C ILE A 131 14.86 -16.67 -16.94
N ALA A 132 15.63 -17.75 -17.04
CA ALA A 132 15.07 -19.08 -17.22
C ALA A 132 14.18 -19.49 -16.03
N VAL A 133 13.31 -20.46 -16.27
CA VAL A 133 12.61 -21.18 -15.21
C VAL A 133 13.65 -21.89 -14.32
N GLY A 134 13.51 -21.80 -13.00
CA GLY A 134 14.44 -22.39 -12.05
C GLY A 134 14.39 -21.71 -10.68
N GLN A 135 15.10 -22.31 -9.73
CA GLN A 135 15.40 -21.71 -8.44
C GLN A 135 16.89 -21.33 -8.42
N PHE A 136 17.18 -20.04 -8.32
CA PHE A 136 18.53 -19.49 -8.31
C PHE A 136 18.87 -19.10 -6.87
N GLU A 137 19.84 -19.77 -6.24
CA GLU A 137 20.27 -19.37 -4.90
C GLU A 137 21.24 -18.20 -5.00
N ILE A 138 20.98 -17.16 -4.19
CA ILE A 138 21.69 -15.88 -4.21
C ILE A 138 22.32 -15.66 -2.83
N SER A 139 23.65 -15.63 -2.78
CA SER A 139 24.47 -15.56 -1.57
C SER A 139 25.02 -14.17 -1.26
N SER A 140 24.91 -13.22 -2.20
CA SER A 140 25.26 -11.80 -1.99
C SER A 140 24.37 -10.88 -2.82
N SER A 141 24.33 -9.61 -2.43
CA SER A 141 23.52 -8.58 -3.09
C SER A 141 23.77 -8.51 -4.61
N LEU A 142 22.71 -8.58 -5.41
CA LEU A 142 22.74 -8.32 -6.85
C LEU A 142 22.66 -6.82 -7.10
N LEU A 143 23.74 -6.25 -7.62
CA LEU A 143 23.88 -4.81 -7.85
C LEU A 143 23.35 -4.41 -9.22
N ILE A 144 22.41 -3.46 -9.23
CA ILE A 144 21.86 -2.81 -10.41
C ILE A 144 22.16 -1.32 -10.26
N ASP A 145 23.33 -0.90 -10.74
CA ASP A 145 23.86 0.45 -10.55
C ASP A 145 23.86 1.29 -11.83
N ASN A 146 23.38 2.53 -11.71
CA ASN A 146 23.48 3.57 -12.74
C ASN A 146 22.90 3.13 -14.09
N LEU A 147 21.77 2.42 -14.03
CA LEU A 147 21.07 1.89 -15.20
C LEU A 147 19.79 2.65 -15.49
N ALA A 148 19.55 2.90 -16.78
CA ALA A 148 18.28 3.40 -17.27
C ALA A 148 17.60 2.36 -18.18
N GLY A 149 16.34 2.00 -17.91
CA GLY A 149 15.56 1.13 -18.79
C GLY A 149 15.93 -0.36 -18.75
N PHE A 150 16.59 -0.84 -17.69
CA PHE A 150 16.92 -2.25 -17.50
C PHE A 150 15.66 -3.07 -17.18
N HIS A 151 15.46 -4.22 -17.83
CA HIS A 151 14.36 -5.12 -17.48
C HIS A 151 14.88 -6.45 -16.91
N LEU A 152 14.26 -6.94 -15.85
CA LEU A 152 14.44 -8.28 -15.29
C LEU A 152 13.11 -9.03 -15.40
N LEU A 153 13.02 -9.99 -16.31
CA LEU A 153 11.80 -10.73 -16.60
C LEU A 153 11.97 -12.20 -16.23
N GLY A 154 11.16 -12.71 -15.30
CA GLY A 154 11.09 -14.13 -15.00
C GLY A 154 10.12 -14.87 -15.91
N GLY A 155 10.01 -16.18 -15.72
CA GLY A 155 9.05 -17.05 -16.41
C GLY A 155 7.68 -17.16 -15.74
N GLY A 156 7.43 -16.39 -14.68
CA GLY A 156 6.22 -16.42 -13.84
C GLY A 156 6.53 -16.62 -12.36
N TYR A 157 5.60 -16.19 -11.50
CA TYR A 157 5.72 -16.19 -10.02
C TYR A 157 6.30 -17.51 -9.43
N PHE A 158 5.84 -18.68 -9.88
CA PHE A 158 6.37 -19.97 -9.40
C PHE A 158 7.43 -20.60 -10.29
N ALA A 159 7.68 -20.02 -11.46
CA ALA A 159 8.58 -20.57 -12.46
C ALA A 159 10.01 -20.05 -12.26
N THR A 160 10.18 -18.77 -11.96
CA THR A 160 11.49 -18.17 -11.65
C THR A 160 11.51 -17.73 -10.20
N ARG A 161 12.41 -18.33 -9.42
CA ARG A 161 12.54 -18.06 -7.98
C ARG A 161 13.98 -17.69 -7.66
N PHE A 162 14.18 -16.55 -7.05
CA PHE A 162 15.44 -16.20 -6.40
C PHE A 162 15.34 -16.53 -4.93
N LYS A 163 16.23 -17.39 -4.44
CA LYS A 163 16.25 -17.80 -3.04
C LYS A 163 17.47 -17.20 -2.36
N TRP A 164 17.24 -16.35 -1.36
CA TRP A 164 18.32 -15.78 -0.56
C TRP A 164 18.97 -16.85 0.31
N VAL A 165 20.29 -16.95 0.21
CA VAL A 165 21.15 -17.77 1.09
C VAL A 165 22.32 -16.96 1.64
N GLY A 166 22.27 -15.63 1.48
CA GLY A 166 23.30 -14.69 1.92
C GLY A 166 23.14 -14.20 3.37
N PRO A 167 23.85 -13.11 3.73
CA PRO A 167 23.80 -12.47 5.05
C PRO A 167 22.44 -11.84 5.39
N ALA A 168 22.16 -11.68 6.69
CA ALA A 168 20.89 -11.13 7.19
C ALA A 168 20.77 -9.59 7.02
N ASP A 169 21.89 -8.90 6.93
CA ASP A 169 22.01 -7.44 6.88
C ASP A 169 22.18 -6.90 5.46
N GLU A 170 22.01 -7.74 4.45
CA GLU A 170 22.09 -7.37 3.04
C GLU A 170 20.74 -7.52 2.32
N PRO A 171 20.43 -6.65 1.35
CA PRO A 171 19.31 -6.84 0.46
C PRO A 171 19.64 -7.86 -0.64
N MET A 172 18.64 -8.47 -1.26
CA MET A 172 18.88 -9.33 -2.43
C MET A 172 19.15 -8.50 -3.68
N PHE A 173 18.31 -7.51 -3.95
CA PHE A 173 18.49 -6.58 -5.07
C PHE A 173 18.83 -5.19 -4.54
N LEU A 174 20.02 -4.71 -4.87
CA LEU A 174 20.46 -3.36 -4.56
C LEU A 174 20.36 -2.50 -5.83
N LEU A 175 19.36 -1.63 -5.87
CA LEU A 175 19.11 -0.71 -6.98
C LEU A 175 19.69 0.65 -6.62
N THR A 176 20.85 0.96 -7.18
CA THR A 176 21.52 2.26 -7.00
C THR A 176 21.38 3.08 -8.27
N ASN A 177 20.81 4.29 -8.19
CA ASN A 177 20.64 5.17 -9.36
C ASN A 177 19.87 4.50 -10.53
N ALA A 178 18.99 3.53 -10.23
CA ALA A 178 18.23 2.78 -11.22
C ALA A 178 17.01 3.59 -11.70
N PHE A 179 16.95 3.93 -12.98
CA PHE A 179 15.93 4.80 -13.56
C PHE A 179 15.09 4.07 -14.61
N ARG A 180 13.76 4.08 -14.46
CA ARG A 180 12.85 3.43 -15.42
C ARG A 180 13.14 1.95 -15.67
N CYS A 181 13.63 1.24 -14.64
CA CYS A 181 13.85 -0.20 -14.73
C CYS A 181 12.55 -0.97 -14.51
N ALA A 182 12.42 -2.18 -15.07
CA ALA A 182 11.25 -3.03 -14.93
C ALA A 182 11.62 -4.39 -14.34
N PHE A 183 10.83 -4.89 -13.38
CA PHE A 183 11.03 -6.18 -12.73
C PHE A 183 9.72 -6.94 -12.76
N LYS A 184 9.69 -8.12 -13.40
CA LYS A 184 8.43 -8.82 -13.66
C LYS A 184 8.50 -10.33 -13.50
N ASP A 185 7.39 -10.93 -13.09
CA ASP A 185 7.13 -12.36 -13.25
C ASP A 185 8.11 -13.30 -12.52
N PHE A 186 8.47 -13.00 -11.27
CA PHE A 186 9.31 -13.88 -10.45
C PHE A 186 9.02 -13.76 -8.95
N GLN A 187 9.55 -14.72 -8.18
CA GLN A 187 9.51 -14.71 -6.73
C GLN A 187 10.89 -14.46 -6.12
N VAL A 188 10.92 -13.72 -5.02
CA VAL A 188 12.02 -13.65 -4.06
C VAL A 188 11.63 -14.43 -2.80
N VAL A 189 12.49 -15.37 -2.38
CA VAL A 189 12.28 -16.21 -1.21
C VAL A 189 13.44 -15.99 -0.25
N ALA A 190 13.16 -15.55 0.97
CA ALA A 190 14.18 -15.39 2.00
C ALA A 190 14.53 -16.76 2.60
N GLY A 191 15.51 -17.49 2.05
CA GLY A 191 15.95 -18.78 2.60
C GLY A 191 16.73 -18.63 3.91
N ASN A 192 17.47 -17.54 4.05
CA ASN A 192 17.97 -16.98 5.30
C ASN A 192 17.20 -15.69 5.64
N GLU A 193 17.43 -15.12 6.83
CA GLU A 193 17.02 -13.74 7.11
C GLU A 193 17.57 -12.82 6.00
N LEU A 194 16.74 -11.89 5.56
CA LEU A 194 17.00 -11.02 4.41
C LEU A 194 16.65 -9.59 4.83
N LEU A 195 17.56 -8.63 4.67
CA LEU A 195 17.28 -7.24 5.05
C LEU A 195 16.12 -6.69 4.22
N ALA A 196 16.26 -6.80 2.89
CA ALA A 196 15.18 -6.44 2.00
C ALA A 196 15.19 -7.28 0.71
N GLY A 197 14.00 -7.53 0.14
CA GLY A 197 13.95 -8.07 -1.23
C GLY A 197 14.56 -7.07 -2.21
N PHE A 198 14.14 -5.81 -2.11
CA PHE A 198 14.72 -4.70 -2.86
C PHE A 198 15.09 -3.56 -1.92
N LEU A 199 16.34 -3.08 -2.04
CA LEU A 199 16.77 -1.80 -1.49
C LEU A 199 17.00 -0.83 -2.64
N MET A 200 16.24 0.26 -2.67
CA MET A 200 16.28 1.27 -3.72
C MET A 200 16.86 2.55 -3.13
N VAL A 201 18.05 2.92 -3.60
CA VAL A 201 18.80 4.06 -3.07
C VAL A 201 19.45 4.85 -4.19
N LYS A 202 19.78 6.11 -3.92
CA LYS A 202 20.68 6.90 -4.79
C LYS A 202 22.08 6.83 -4.21
N ASP A 203 23.07 6.57 -5.03
CA ASP A 203 24.45 6.73 -4.58
C ASP A 203 24.81 8.23 -4.53
N THR A 204 25.59 8.60 -3.53
CA THR A 204 26.13 9.95 -3.34
C THR A 204 27.18 10.33 -4.39
N GLY A 205 27.72 9.34 -5.13
CA GLY A 205 28.82 9.48 -6.08
C GLY A 205 28.45 10.00 -7.48
N GLY A 206 27.99 11.25 -7.61
CA GLY A 206 28.05 12.01 -8.88
C GLY A 206 27.20 11.50 -10.06
N SER A 207 26.37 10.46 -9.90
CA SER A 207 25.40 10.07 -10.92
C SER A 207 24.32 11.14 -11.09
N SER A 208 23.94 11.38 -12.35
CA SER A 208 22.85 12.30 -12.71
C SER A 208 21.48 11.63 -12.76
N LEU A 209 21.42 10.29 -12.66
CA LEU A 209 20.17 9.55 -12.76
C LEU A 209 19.53 9.41 -11.37
N PRO A 210 18.37 10.01 -11.11
CA PRO A 210 17.63 9.73 -9.90
C PRO A 210 17.10 8.28 -9.95
N PRO A 211 17.12 7.52 -8.85
CA PRO A 211 16.53 6.20 -8.79
C PRO A 211 15.01 6.35 -8.85
N SER A 212 14.41 6.41 -10.04
CA SER A 212 13.06 6.93 -10.21
C SER A 212 12.30 6.16 -11.27
N SER A 213 10.98 6.14 -11.17
CA SER A 213 10.08 5.58 -12.19
C SER A 213 10.30 4.09 -12.51
N CYS A 214 10.88 3.32 -11.59
CA CYS A 214 10.95 1.86 -11.73
C CYS A 214 9.57 1.22 -11.59
N PHE A 215 9.39 0.10 -12.28
CA PHE A 215 8.13 -0.60 -12.44
C PHE A 215 8.27 -2.05 -12.00
N PHE A 216 7.37 -2.51 -11.15
CA PHE A 216 7.33 -3.88 -10.63
C PHE A 216 5.96 -4.48 -10.93
N GLU A 217 5.93 -5.69 -11.50
CA GLU A 217 4.69 -6.37 -11.88
C GLU A 217 4.77 -7.86 -11.59
N ASP A 218 3.78 -8.41 -10.88
CA ASP A 218 3.72 -9.84 -10.56
C ASP A 218 4.98 -10.36 -9.85
N VAL A 219 5.60 -9.50 -9.02
CA VAL A 219 6.74 -9.83 -8.16
C VAL A 219 6.25 -10.11 -6.75
N VAL A 220 6.66 -11.25 -6.19
CA VAL A 220 6.29 -11.64 -4.82
C VAL A 220 7.55 -11.87 -4.00
N ILE A 221 7.54 -11.33 -2.78
CA ILE A 221 8.61 -11.49 -1.81
C ILE A 221 8.05 -12.26 -0.60
N GLU A 222 8.69 -13.36 -0.23
CA GLU A 222 8.18 -14.26 0.80
C GLU A 222 9.27 -14.65 1.80
N GLY A 223 9.00 -14.41 3.10
CA GLY A 223 9.72 -15.04 4.20
C GLY A 223 9.33 -16.51 4.36
N VAL A 224 10.31 -17.41 4.54
CA VAL A 224 10.07 -18.86 4.64
C VAL A 224 9.34 -19.29 5.91
N SER A 225 9.46 -18.55 7.01
CA SER A 225 8.70 -18.83 8.23
C SER A 225 8.48 -17.58 9.09
N ALA A 226 7.63 -17.71 10.10
CA ALA A 226 7.34 -16.64 11.04
C ALA A 226 8.59 -16.21 11.82
N GLY A 227 9.04 -14.97 11.63
CA GLY A 227 10.19 -14.41 12.33
C GLY A 227 11.57 -14.87 11.82
N GLN A 228 11.63 -15.71 10.79
CA GLN A 228 12.86 -16.05 10.05
C GLN A 228 12.61 -15.78 8.57
N GLY A 229 12.63 -14.50 8.19
CA GLY A 229 12.20 -14.10 6.87
C GLY A 229 12.76 -12.77 6.44
N VAL A 230 12.04 -12.13 5.53
CA VAL A 230 12.38 -10.83 5.00
C VAL A 230 12.06 -9.72 6.02
N THR A 231 13.02 -8.85 6.34
CA THR A 231 12.76 -7.73 7.24
C THR A 231 11.85 -6.72 6.56
N ARG A 232 12.21 -6.32 5.33
CA ARG A 232 11.43 -5.41 4.49
C ARG A 232 11.21 -5.95 3.09
N GLY A 233 9.99 -5.93 2.54
CA GLY A 233 9.79 -6.33 1.15
C GLY A 233 10.55 -5.41 0.19
N TRP A 234 10.08 -4.17 0.13
CA TRP A 234 10.75 -3.07 -0.57
C TRP A 234 11.14 -1.98 0.41
N ASP A 235 12.40 -1.58 0.39
CA ASP A 235 12.93 -0.43 1.12
C ASP A 235 13.30 0.67 0.14
N ILE A 236 12.43 1.68 0.04
CA ILE A 236 12.58 2.84 -0.83
C ILE A 236 13.13 3.97 0.03
N SER A 237 14.45 4.04 0.12
CA SER A 237 15.16 4.94 1.03
C SER A 237 16.19 5.80 0.29
N GLU A 238 16.86 6.67 1.02
CA GLU A 238 18.04 7.37 0.51
C GLU A 238 19.28 6.75 1.16
N ALA A 239 20.34 6.51 0.37
CA ALA A 239 21.64 6.21 0.93
C ALA A 239 22.37 7.51 1.27
N GLY A 240 22.81 7.64 2.52
CA GLY A 240 23.66 8.73 2.98
C GLY A 240 22.94 10.02 3.37
N THR A 241 23.73 11.03 3.72
CA THR A 241 23.29 12.35 4.25
C THR A 241 23.06 13.41 3.18
N ALA A 242 23.28 13.08 1.90
CA ALA A 242 23.14 14.01 0.79
C ALA A 242 21.65 14.18 0.45
N GLY A 243 21.10 15.39 0.61
CA GLY A 243 19.67 15.65 0.47
C GLY A 243 19.06 15.41 -0.92
N SER A 244 17.73 15.51 -0.97
CA SER A 244 16.83 15.48 -2.15
C SER A 244 17.25 14.63 -3.34
N ASN A 245 16.92 13.35 -3.28
CA ASN A 245 17.39 12.38 -4.27
C ASN A 245 16.34 11.85 -5.25
N ASN A 246 15.15 12.46 -5.28
CA ASN A 246 14.08 12.17 -6.25
C ASN A 246 13.89 10.66 -6.48
N ASN A 247 13.68 9.91 -5.39
CA ASN A 247 13.42 8.47 -5.43
C ASN A 247 11.92 8.23 -5.62
N GLU A 248 11.38 8.66 -6.75
CA GLU A 248 9.96 8.98 -6.95
C GLU A 248 9.32 8.15 -8.06
N PHE A 249 7.98 8.15 -8.08
CA PHE A 249 7.16 7.62 -9.18
C PHE A 249 7.28 6.12 -9.42
N HIS A 250 7.76 5.34 -8.46
CA HIS A 250 7.74 3.89 -8.55
C HIS A 250 6.31 3.36 -8.62
N THR A 251 6.13 2.31 -9.42
CA THR A 251 4.83 1.69 -9.64
C THR A 251 4.92 0.20 -9.40
N PHE A 252 3.99 -0.32 -8.61
CA PHE A 252 3.85 -1.72 -8.26
C PHE A 252 2.48 -2.22 -8.74
N ILE A 253 2.44 -3.32 -9.47
CA ILE A 253 1.22 -3.94 -9.99
C ILE A 253 1.20 -5.40 -9.57
N HIS A 254 0.16 -5.82 -8.85
CA HIS A 254 0.01 -7.20 -8.35
C HIS A 254 1.21 -7.75 -7.55
N CYS A 255 2.03 -6.86 -7.01
CA CYS A 255 3.14 -7.25 -6.15
C CYS A 255 2.64 -7.69 -4.78
N ALA A 256 3.33 -8.66 -4.17
CA ALA A 256 2.99 -9.11 -2.82
C ALA A 256 4.21 -9.28 -1.91
N VAL A 257 4.05 -8.99 -0.62
CA VAL A 257 5.02 -9.35 0.43
C VAL A 257 4.36 -10.21 1.48
N LYS A 258 4.99 -11.33 1.82
CA LYS A 258 4.46 -12.29 2.79
C LYS A 258 5.49 -12.60 3.86
N ASN A 259 5.01 -12.81 5.09
CA ASN A 259 5.82 -13.23 6.24
C ASN A 259 7.04 -12.31 6.48
N TYR A 260 6.83 -11.00 6.39
CA TYR A 260 7.84 -10.01 6.72
C TYR A 260 7.88 -9.75 8.23
N LYS A 261 8.96 -9.10 8.70
CA LYS A 261 9.18 -8.76 10.12
C LYS A 261 8.79 -7.31 10.43
N GLU A 262 9.33 -6.35 9.67
CA GLU A 262 9.08 -4.93 9.91
C GLU A 262 7.96 -4.43 9.00
N SER A 263 8.21 -4.35 7.69
CA SER A 263 7.23 -3.84 6.74
C SER A 263 7.24 -4.50 5.37
N ALA A 264 6.08 -4.51 4.69
CA ALA A 264 6.06 -4.93 3.29
C ALA A 264 6.67 -3.85 2.39
N TRP A 265 6.31 -2.58 2.61
CA TRP A 265 6.92 -1.44 1.94
C TRP A 265 7.35 -0.39 2.96
N ARG A 266 8.62 0.03 2.86
CA ARG A 266 9.15 1.17 3.61
C ARG A 266 9.43 2.34 2.67
N ILE A 267 8.93 3.51 3.05
CA ILE A 267 9.10 4.79 2.35
C ILE A 267 9.86 5.72 3.30
N GLY A 268 11.17 5.83 3.08
CA GLY A 268 12.12 6.32 4.09
C GLY A 268 12.51 7.80 4.00
N HIS A 269 12.04 8.56 3.01
CA HIS A 269 12.55 9.93 2.80
C HIS A 269 11.56 10.91 2.19
N THR A 270 11.76 12.22 2.45
CA THR A 270 10.86 13.30 2.01
C THR A 270 10.75 13.43 0.50
N ASN A 271 11.72 12.94 -0.27
CA ASN A 271 11.71 12.97 -1.74
C ASN A 271 11.43 11.60 -2.35
N VAL A 272 10.78 10.73 -1.57
CA VAL A 272 10.13 9.51 -2.06
C VAL A 272 8.66 9.82 -2.24
N LYS A 273 8.30 10.26 -3.45
CA LYS A 273 6.99 10.84 -3.75
C LYS A 273 6.24 10.02 -4.77
N THR A 274 4.92 10.01 -4.62
CA THR A 274 3.99 9.47 -5.61
C THR A 274 4.29 8.00 -5.95
N ILE A 275 4.54 7.20 -4.90
CA ILE A 275 4.66 5.75 -5.03
C ILE A 275 3.27 5.17 -5.28
N ARG A 276 3.10 4.31 -6.29
CA ARG A 276 1.78 3.82 -6.72
C ARG A 276 1.69 2.32 -6.60
N PHE A 277 0.64 1.85 -5.93
CA PHE A 277 0.33 0.43 -5.77
C PHE A 277 -1.00 0.12 -6.44
N TYR A 278 -1.03 -0.90 -7.28
CA TYR A 278 -2.22 -1.35 -8.00
C TYR A 278 -2.43 -2.85 -7.75
N GLY A 279 -3.48 -3.19 -7.00
CA GLY A 279 -3.79 -4.59 -6.68
C GLY A 279 -2.70 -5.29 -5.89
N CYS A 280 -1.88 -4.55 -5.12
CA CYS A 280 -0.81 -5.11 -4.32
C CYS A 280 -1.33 -5.78 -3.04
N ARG A 281 -0.47 -6.61 -2.40
CA ARG A 281 -0.83 -7.33 -1.19
C ARG A 281 0.28 -7.40 -0.15
N PHE A 282 -0.06 -7.22 1.12
CA PHE A 282 0.85 -7.56 2.23
C PHE A 282 0.20 -8.57 3.17
N ASP A 283 0.89 -9.65 3.51
CA ASP A 283 0.34 -10.69 4.37
C ASP A 283 1.33 -11.02 5.50
N ALA A 284 1.10 -10.45 6.69
CA ALA A 284 1.84 -10.75 7.92
C ALA A 284 1.30 -12.00 8.63
N LEU A 285 1.03 -13.08 7.88
CA LEU A 285 0.41 -14.33 8.38
C LEU A 285 1.21 -15.02 9.49
N SER A 286 2.49 -14.69 9.59
CA SER A 286 3.37 -15.11 10.68
C SER A 286 2.95 -14.58 12.05
N GLY A 287 2.12 -13.53 12.12
CA GLY A 287 1.87 -12.78 13.34
C GLY A 287 3.09 -11.99 13.84
N VAL A 288 4.08 -11.77 12.97
CA VAL A 288 5.33 -11.05 13.31
C VAL A 288 5.42 -9.71 12.60
N GLY A 289 4.90 -9.60 11.38
CA GLY A 289 4.96 -8.37 10.60
C GLY A 289 4.33 -7.21 11.36
N GLU A 290 5.11 -6.14 11.56
CA GLU A 290 4.63 -4.97 12.30
C GLU A 290 3.65 -4.16 11.46
N GLN A 291 4.02 -3.83 10.21
CA GLN A 291 3.29 -2.84 9.42
C GLN A 291 3.17 -3.20 7.93
N GLY A 292 2.03 -2.97 7.30
CA GLY A 292 1.92 -3.15 5.84
C GLY A 292 2.80 -2.16 5.08
N ILE A 293 2.52 -0.86 5.26
CA ILE A 293 3.34 0.23 4.74
C ILE A 293 3.86 1.09 5.89
N LEU A 294 5.18 1.23 5.98
CA LEU A 294 5.84 2.20 6.82
C LEU A 294 6.20 3.44 5.99
N VAL A 295 5.61 4.58 6.32
CA VAL A 295 5.95 5.88 5.75
C VAL A 295 6.66 6.69 6.81
N GLU A 296 7.98 6.69 6.77
CA GLU A 296 8.75 7.62 7.60
C GLU A 296 8.57 9.03 7.07
N LYS A 297 8.69 9.23 5.76
CA LYS A 297 8.46 10.50 5.05
C LYS A 297 8.09 10.18 3.59
N GLY A 298 7.48 11.13 2.88
CA GLY A 298 7.15 10.95 1.45
C GLY A 298 5.65 10.78 1.19
N SER A 299 5.29 10.14 0.06
CA SER A 299 3.88 9.89 -0.31
C SER A 299 3.65 8.59 -1.07
N PHE A 300 2.44 8.05 -0.91
CA PHE A 300 1.98 6.89 -1.68
C PHE A 300 0.49 6.95 -2.06
N HIS A 301 0.13 6.16 -3.06
CA HIS A 301 -1.22 5.95 -3.52
C HIS A 301 -1.47 4.46 -3.69
N TRP A 302 -2.37 3.92 -2.89
CA TRP A 302 -2.77 2.52 -2.91
C TRP A 302 -4.14 2.37 -3.57
N HIS A 303 -4.24 1.52 -4.59
CA HIS A 303 -5.44 1.27 -5.38
C HIS A 303 -5.76 -0.22 -5.49
N GLY A 304 -6.87 -0.67 -4.91
CA GLY A 304 -7.26 -2.08 -4.93
C GLY A 304 -6.39 -2.96 -4.05
N GLY A 305 -6.47 -4.28 -4.22
CA GLY A 305 -5.64 -5.22 -3.46
C GLY A 305 -6.06 -5.34 -2.00
N GLY A 306 -5.12 -5.68 -1.13
CA GLY A 306 -5.47 -5.92 0.27
C GLY A 306 -4.32 -6.37 1.13
N GLY A 307 -4.63 -6.94 2.28
CA GLY A 307 -3.60 -7.48 3.15
C GLY A 307 -4.07 -7.68 4.58
N GLY A 308 -3.12 -7.91 5.48
CA GLY A 308 -3.49 -8.13 6.86
C GLY A 308 -2.44 -8.77 7.76
N GLY A 309 -2.86 -9.02 9.00
CA GLY A 309 -2.08 -9.73 10.02
C GLY A 309 -1.07 -8.88 10.77
N ASN A 310 -1.09 -7.55 10.57
CA ASN A 310 -0.09 -6.64 11.11
C ASN A 310 -0.22 -6.46 12.62
N GLN A 311 0.90 -6.50 13.33
CA GLN A 311 0.97 -6.34 14.78
C GLN A 311 0.83 -4.88 15.24
N GLU A 312 1.06 -3.92 14.36
CA GLU A 312 0.82 -2.50 14.65
C GLU A 312 -0.30 -1.92 13.80
N ALA A 313 -0.11 -1.84 12.48
CA ALA A 313 -1.08 -1.25 11.55
C ALA A 313 -0.87 -1.69 10.10
N ASP A 314 -1.92 -1.64 9.28
CA ASP A 314 -1.79 -1.77 7.83
C ASP A 314 -1.01 -0.61 7.21
N PHE A 315 -1.28 0.61 7.67
CA PHE A 315 -0.60 1.83 7.26
C PHE A 315 -0.05 2.55 8.48
N TYR A 316 1.27 2.66 8.57
CA TYR A 316 1.97 3.37 9.63
C TYR A 316 2.68 4.59 9.06
N ILE A 317 2.29 5.78 9.52
CA ILE A 317 2.81 7.06 9.07
C ILE A 317 3.65 7.65 10.20
N ALA A 318 4.97 7.48 10.15
CA ALA A 318 5.89 7.80 11.25
C ALA A 318 6.37 9.26 11.30
N ASP A 319 6.13 10.07 10.26
CA ASP A 319 6.22 11.53 10.27
C ASP A 319 5.16 12.09 9.31
N ALA A 320 4.95 13.41 9.30
CA ALA A 320 4.01 14.04 8.39
C ALA A 320 4.32 13.65 6.93
N PRO A 321 3.42 12.92 6.26
CA PRO A 321 3.59 12.56 4.87
C PRO A 321 3.26 13.78 4.00
N ASP A 322 3.56 13.68 2.72
CA ASP A 322 2.86 14.50 1.72
C ASP A 322 1.46 13.90 1.48
N VAL A 323 0.90 14.00 0.28
CA VAL A 323 -0.42 13.43 -0.04
C VAL A 323 -0.38 11.91 -0.11
N CYS A 324 -1.06 11.24 0.82
CA CYS A 324 -1.26 9.79 0.78
C CYS A 324 -2.72 9.41 0.47
N SER A 325 -2.93 8.24 -0.15
CA SER A 325 -4.29 7.71 -0.36
C SER A 325 -4.36 6.19 -0.35
N VAL A 326 -5.47 5.66 0.17
CA VAL A 326 -5.86 4.24 0.14
C VAL A 326 -7.25 4.13 -0.46
N ILE A 327 -7.39 3.47 -1.60
CA ILE A 327 -8.65 3.42 -2.36
C ILE A 327 -8.95 1.97 -2.75
N GLY A 328 -10.12 1.45 -2.35
CA GLY A 328 -10.61 0.15 -2.83
C GLY A 328 -9.89 -1.07 -2.24
N GLY A 329 -9.23 -0.95 -1.09
CA GLY A 329 -8.51 -2.06 -0.46
C GLY A 329 -9.41 -2.95 0.41
N ASP A 330 -8.98 -4.19 0.61
CA ASP A 330 -9.59 -5.15 1.56
C ASP A 330 -8.54 -5.64 2.57
N PHE A 331 -8.69 -5.21 3.82
CA PHE A 331 -7.69 -5.42 4.88
C PHE A 331 -8.29 -6.18 6.06
N GLU A 332 -7.58 -7.18 6.57
CA GLU A 332 -8.08 -8.07 7.61
C GLU A 332 -7.05 -8.39 8.68
N ASN A 333 -7.51 -8.80 9.87
CA ASN A 333 -6.65 -9.43 10.89
C ASN A 333 -5.48 -8.58 11.38
N SER A 334 -5.44 -7.28 11.06
CA SER A 334 -4.46 -6.35 11.57
C SER A 334 -4.93 -5.73 12.88
N LYS A 335 -3.99 -5.32 13.71
CA LYS A 335 -4.30 -4.64 14.98
C LYS A 335 -4.99 -3.30 14.75
N ARG A 336 -4.63 -2.60 13.67
CA ARG A 336 -5.17 -1.30 13.24
C ARG A 336 -5.14 -1.16 11.73
N LEU A 337 -5.99 -0.30 11.19
CA LEU A 337 -5.90 0.14 9.79
C LEU A 337 -4.82 1.21 9.62
N LEU A 338 -4.83 2.23 10.48
CA LEU A 338 -3.98 3.41 10.31
C LEU A 338 -3.41 3.90 11.64
N ILE A 339 -2.11 4.13 11.68
CA ILE A 339 -1.43 4.90 12.71
C ILE A 339 -0.74 6.10 12.06
N GLY A 340 -0.95 7.29 12.60
CA GLY A 340 -0.17 8.50 12.32
C GLY A 340 0.57 8.95 13.56
N SER A 341 1.89 9.07 13.46
CA SER A 341 2.71 9.70 14.48
C SER A 341 2.40 11.19 14.55
N GLY A 342 2.57 11.77 15.73
CA GLY A 342 2.27 13.17 15.95
C GLY A 342 2.12 13.48 17.43
N PRO A 343 1.90 14.75 17.78
CA PRO A 343 1.60 15.87 16.87
C PRO A 343 2.80 16.49 16.13
N THR A 344 2.63 16.90 14.87
CA THR A 344 3.61 17.71 14.10
C THR A 344 2.92 18.88 13.38
N GLY A 345 3.67 19.97 13.17
CA GLY A 345 3.21 21.16 12.43
C GLY A 345 3.44 21.07 10.92
N ALA A 346 3.99 19.98 10.40
CA ALA A 346 4.12 19.77 8.96
C ALA A 346 2.74 19.41 8.35
N PRO A 347 2.43 19.89 7.14
CA PRO A 347 1.21 19.50 6.47
C PRO A 347 1.27 18.01 6.14
N GLY A 348 0.20 17.28 6.44
CA GLY A 348 0.08 15.86 6.14
C GLY A 348 -1.39 15.50 5.96
N PHE A 349 -1.66 14.72 4.92
CA PHE A 349 -3.02 14.38 4.52
C PHE A 349 -3.09 12.93 4.03
N ILE A 350 -4.08 12.20 4.52
CA ILE A 350 -4.43 10.88 3.99
C ILE A 350 -5.92 10.78 3.69
N THR A 351 -6.25 10.23 2.52
CA THR A 351 -7.61 9.80 2.17
C THR A 351 -7.70 8.28 2.20
N ILE A 352 -8.71 7.75 2.89
CA ILE A 352 -9.11 6.35 2.80
C ILE A 352 -10.52 6.30 2.22
N GLN A 353 -10.67 5.63 1.08
CA GLN A 353 -11.93 5.59 0.35
C GLN A 353 -12.28 4.18 -0.13
N ASN A 354 -13.58 3.85 -0.10
CA ASN A 354 -14.13 2.59 -0.61
C ASN A 354 -13.36 1.35 -0.11
N THR A 355 -12.83 1.42 1.10
CA THR A 355 -11.97 0.40 1.69
C THR A 355 -12.76 -0.41 2.70
N ARG A 356 -12.57 -1.72 2.71
CA ARG A 356 -13.07 -2.59 3.77
C ARG A 356 -11.94 -2.94 4.73
N TRP A 357 -12.18 -2.81 6.02
CA TRP A 357 -11.26 -3.24 7.08
C TRP A 357 -11.98 -4.07 8.12
N ASP A 358 -11.42 -5.24 8.44
CA ASP A 358 -11.99 -6.18 9.39
C ASP A 358 -11.39 -6.09 10.79
N SER A 359 -12.24 -6.19 11.81
CA SER A 359 -11.85 -6.02 13.21
C SER A 359 -11.39 -7.30 13.92
N GLN A 360 -11.35 -8.48 13.29
CA GLN A 360 -11.17 -9.80 13.95
C GLN A 360 -9.93 -9.96 14.85
N HIS A 361 -8.95 -9.05 14.78
CA HIS A 361 -7.78 -9.05 15.65
C HIS A 361 -7.41 -7.66 16.16
N MET A 362 -8.40 -6.80 16.38
CA MET A 362 -8.20 -5.42 16.79
C MET A 362 -7.31 -5.31 18.04
N HIS A 363 -6.57 -4.20 18.14
CA HIS A 363 -5.78 -3.91 19.32
C HIS A 363 -6.67 -3.80 20.59
N PRO A 364 -6.19 -4.23 21.78
CA PRO A 364 -7.00 -4.22 23.01
C PRO A 364 -7.52 -2.84 23.48
N ASP A 365 -7.06 -1.74 22.88
CA ASP A 365 -7.56 -0.38 23.17
C ASP A 365 -8.80 -0.02 22.34
N GLY A 366 -9.25 -0.90 21.44
CA GLY A 366 -10.42 -0.70 20.57
C GLY A 366 -10.20 0.32 19.45
N LYS A 367 -8.96 0.73 19.16
CA LYS A 367 -8.70 1.81 18.19
C LYS A 367 -8.22 1.28 16.85
N MET A 368 -9.06 1.34 15.82
CA MET A 368 -8.68 0.99 14.44
C MET A 368 -7.83 2.08 13.77
N ILE A 369 -8.11 3.35 14.09
CA ILE A 369 -7.35 4.49 13.57
C ILE A 369 -6.86 5.33 14.75
N VAL A 370 -5.56 5.57 14.79
CA VAL A 370 -4.93 6.53 15.69
C VAL A 370 -4.21 7.56 14.83
N TRP A 371 -4.86 8.70 14.58
CA TRP A 371 -4.34 9.73 13.70
C TRP A 371 -3.99 11.00 14.48
N ARG A 372 -2.75 11.46 14.34
CA ARG A 372 -2.23 12.63 15.06
C ARG A 372 -1.66 13.71 14.15
N LEU A 373 -1.99 13.64 12.87
CA LEU A 373 -1.56 14.55 11.83
C LEU A 373 -2.73 15.44 11.40
N PRO A 374 -2.49 16.57 10.71
CA PRO A 374 -3.52 17.59 10.54
C PRO A 374 -4.80 17.10 9.87
N SER A 375 -4.72 16.29 8.80
CA SER A 375 -5.91 16.00 7.99
C SER A 375 -6.13 14.51 7.71
N LEU A 376 -7.37 14.05 7.90
CA LEU A 376 -7.84 12.69 7.62
C LEU A 376 -9.19 12.73 6.91
N VAL A 377 -9.30 12.01 5.79
CA VAL A 377 -10.55 11.88 5.01
C VAL A 377 -10.93 10.41 4.88
N LEU A 378 -12.15 10.08 5.29
CA LEU A 378 -12.74 8.74 5.23
C LEU A 378 -14.03 8.81 4.41
N ILE A 379 -14.09 8.14 3.25
CA ILE A 379 -15.25 8.17 2.35
C ILE A 379 -15.69 6.77 1.94
N GLY A 380 -16.95 6.42 2.19
CA GLY A 380 -17.56 5.20 1.62
C GLY A 380 -16.90 3.89 2.07
N ASN A 381 -16.26 3.87 3.23
CA ASN A 381 -15.56 2.68 3.74
C ASN A 381 -16.50 1.75 4.50
N THR A 382 -16.09 0.49 4.67
CA THR A 382 -16.76 -0.48 5.56
C THR A 382 -15.78 -0.93 6.63
N PHE A 383 -16.04 -0.58 7.87
CA PHE A 383 -15.18 -0.88 9.01
C PHE A 383 -15.85 -1.89 9.95
N GLY A 384 -15.11 -2.91 10.38
CA GLY A 384 -15.54 -3.93 11.32
C GLY A 384 -16.12 -5.20 10.66
N GLY A 385 -16.92 -5.96 11.42
CA GLY A 385 -17.54 -7.21 10.95
C GLY A 385 -16.83 -8.51 11.36
N GLY A 386 -15.64 -8.41 11.96
CA GLY A 386 -14.80 -9.56 12.33
C GLY A 386 -15.20 -10.30 13.61
N GLY A 387 -16.34 -9.97 14.21
CA GLY A 387 -16.81 -10.58 15.46
C GLY A 387 -16.38 -9.89 16.75
N GLU A 388 -15.43 -8.95 16.71
CA GLU A 388 -14.94 -8.24 17.90
C GLU A 388 -15.94 -7.24 18.47
N THR A 389 -16.18 -7.34 19.79
CA THR A 389 -17.23 -6.60 20.50
C THR A 389 -16.89 -5.15 20.84
N THR A 390 -15.65 -4.74 20.56
CA THR A 390 -15.18 -3.41 20.92
C THR A 390 -15.59 -2.41 19.83
N PRO A 391 -16.12 -1.23 20.20
CA PRO A 391 -16.34 -0.16 19.25
C PRO A 391 -15.06 0.15 18.48
N THR A 392 -15.18 0.27 17.17
CA THR A 392 -14.08 0.69 16.29
C THR A 392 -13.87 2.19 16.45
N VAL A 393 -12.92 2.59 17.31
CA VAL A 393 -12.69 4.02 17.61
C VAL A 393 -11.61 4.62 16.70
N ILE A 394 -11.92 5.77 16.11
CA ILE A 394 -11.02 6.68 15.41
C ILE A 394 -10.60 7.74 16.42
N THR A 395 -9.32 7.79 16.80
CA THR A 395 -8.80 8.93 17.57
C THR A 395 -8.13 9.91 16.62
N HIS A 396 -8.58 11.16 16.62
CA HIS A 396 -7.99 12.25 15.85
C HIS A 396 -7.59 13.40 16.77
N SER A 397 -6.29 13.55 17.01
CA SER A 397 -5.73 14.67 17.78
C SER A 397 -4.95 15.59 16.86
N GLN A 398 -5.29 16.87 16.82
CA GLN A 398 -4.54 17.80 15.97
C GLN A 398 -3.20 18.15 16.60
N GLY A 399 -2.20 18.35 15.74
CA GLY A 399 -0.96 19.00 16.18
C GLY A 399 -1.11 20.51 16.30
N SER A 400 0.01 21.22 16.28
CA SER A 400 0.03 22.68 16.40
C SER A 400 -0.52 23.45 15.18
N ARG A 401 -1.09 22.76 14.19
CA ARG A 401 -1.69 23.36 12.98
C ARG A 401 -3.13 22.94 12.83
N GLU A 402 -3.95 23.90 12.40
CA GLU A 402 -5.31 23.66 11.93
C GLU A 402 -5.30 22.59 10.82
N GLY A 403 -6.14 21.59 11.00
CA GLY A 403 -6.45 20.60 9.98
C GLY A 403 -7.92 20.26 9.95
N PHE A 404 -8.30 19.14 9.34
CA PHE A 404 -9.69 18.73 9.24
C PHE A 404 -9.87 17.22 9.28
N PHE A 405 -11.00 16.80 9.84
CA PHE A 405 -11.47 15.42 9.81
C PHE A 405 -12.75 15.34 8.98
N THR A 406 -12.73 14.55 7.91
CA THR A 406 -13.91 14.30 7.08
C THR A 406 -14.27 12.82 7.13
N CYS A 407 -15.53 12.53 7.43
CA CYS A 407 -16.06 11.17 7.52
C CYS A 407 -17.43 11.10 6.83
N ILE A 408 -17.46 10.63 5.58
CA ILE A 408 -18.66 10.66 4.74
C ILE A 408 -19.04 9.25 4.27
N GLY A 409 -20.30 8.85 4.48
CA GLY A 409 -20.85 7.66 3.83
C GLY A 409 -20.23 6.33 4.28
N ASN A 410 -19.53 6.29 5.41
CA ASN A 410 -18.87 5.07 5.89
C ASN A 410 -19.84 4.18 6.66
N GLN A 411 -19.73 2.87 6.50
CA GLN A 411 -20.40 1.86 7.30
C GLN A 411 -19.50 1.40 8.45
N PHE A 412 -20.00 1.45 9.68
CA PHE A 412 -19.36 0.92 10.88
C PHE A 412 -20.16 -0.28 11.38
N ILE A 413 -19.51 -1.43 11.49
CA ILE A 413 -20.10 -2.70 11.88
C ILE A 413 -19.51 -3.10 13.23
N THR A 414 -20.33 -3.10 14.28
CA THR A 414 -19.94 -3.55 15.63
C THR A 414 -20.70 -4.82 16.00
N THR A 415 -20.12 -5.65 16.87
CA THR A 415 -20.83 -6.73 17.56
C THR A 415 -21.09 -6.30 19.02
N GLY A 416 -22.20 -5.61 19.26
CA GLY A 416 -22.58 -5.24 20.63
C GLY A 416 -23.03 -3.80 20.79
N SER A 417 -23.83 -3.59 21.83
CA SER A 417 -24.44 -2.32 22.20
C SER A 417 -23.44 -1.40 22.88
N SER A 418 -22.55 -0.75 22.11
CA SER A 418 -21.81 0.40 22.61
C SER A 418 -22.40 1.69 22.05
N ASP A 419 -22.93 2.53 22.93
CA ASP A 419 -23.49 3.84 22.60
C ASP A 419 -22.40 4.91 22.35
N THR A 420 -21.13 4.51 22.39
CA THR A 420 -19.99 5.39 22.18
C THR A 420 -19.82 5.72 20.70
N GLU A 421 -19.59 7.00 20.39
CA GLU A 421 -19.21 7.39 19.03
C GLU A 421 -17.97 6.61 18.60
N PRO A 422 -17.89 6.19 17.32
CA PRO A 422 -16.69 5.53 16.81
C PRO A 422 -15.56 6.54 16.58
N TRP A 423 -15.68 7.78 17.04
CA TRP A 423 -14.66 8.81 16.88
C TRP A 423 -14.48 9.58 18.18
N ASN A 424 -13.23 9.91 18.47
CA ASN A 424 -12.81 10.85 19.49
C ASN A 424 -11.93 11.88 18.80
N VAL A 425 -12.52 13.03 18.48
CA VAL A 425 -11.86 14.11 17.75
C VAL A 425 -11.71 15.29 18.69
N GLU A 426 -10.51 15.85 18.78
CA GLU A 426 -10.23 17.01 19.64
C GLU A 426 -11.02 18.25 19.20
N ASP A 427 -11.47 19.04 20.18
CA ASP A 427 -12.41 20.18 20.03
C ASP A 427 -11.96 21.25 19.01
N ASP A 428 -10.65 21.37 18.75
CA ASP A 428 -10.09 22.36 17.82
C ASP A 428 -10.03 21.86 16.35
N THR A 429 -10.59 20.67 16.07
CA THR A 429 -10.59 20.10 14.72
C THR A 429 -11.82 20.54 13.91
N ASN A 430 -11.60 21.06 12.70
CA ASN A 430 -12.69 21.21 11.72
C ASN A 430 -13.23 19.84 11.31
N CYS A 431 -14.41 19.46 11.80
CA CYS A 431 -15.05 18.17 11.54
C CYS A 431 -16.17 18.30 10.52
N TYR A 432 -16.19 17.39 9.54
CA TYR A 432 -17.30 17.20 8.61
C TYR A 432 -17.72 15.72 8.60
N ILE A 433 -18.86 15.41 9.22
CA ILE A 433 -19.35 14.05 9.40
C ILE A 433 -20.75 13.95 8.81
N GLU A 434 -20.92 13.15 7.74
CA GLU A 434 -22.20 13.08 7.00
C GLU A 434 -22.48 11.66 6.49
N GLY A 435 -23.75 11.22 6.57
CA GLY A 435 -24.22 10.03 5.84
C GLY A 435 -23.58 8.70 6.23
N ASN A 436 -22.84 8.61 7.35
CA ASN A 436 -22.29 7.34 7.83
C ASN A 436 -23.43 6.38 8.23
N PHE A 437 -23.18 5.08 8.36
CA PHE A 437 -24.19 4.08 8.74
C PHE A 437 -23.64 3.17 9.84
N PHE A 438 -24.40 3.00 10.92
CA PHE A 438 -24.03 2.15 12.05
C PHE A 438 -24.86 0.88 12.02
N ARG A 439 -24.20 -0.25 11.87
CA ARG A 439 -24.83 -1.57 11.89
C ARG A 439 -24.36 -2.32 13.12
N ASP A 440 -25.25 -2.48 14.10
CA ASP A 440 -25.08 -3.52 15.10
C ASP A 440 -25.48 -4.87 14.45
N THR A 441 -24.57 -5.84 14.52
CA THR A 441 -24.82 -7.20 14.00
C THR A 441 -25.46 -8.10 15.06
N LEU A 442 -25.48 -7.69 16.33
CA LEU A 442 -26.36 -8.33 17.31
C LEU A 442 -27.81 -7.96 16.97
N GLN A 443 -28.62 -9.01 16.82
CA GLN A 443 -30.03 -8.92 16.47
C GLN A 443 -30.77 -7.84 17.24
N VAL A 444 -31.64 -7.11 16.53
CA VAL A 444 -32.72 -6.23 17.02
C VAL A 444 -32.49 -5.81 18.48
N PRO A 445 -31.92 -4.63 18.78
CA PRO A 445 -31.65 -4.24 20.16
C PRO A 445 -32.92 -4.39 20.98
N THR A 446 -33.01 -5.49 21.73
CA THR A 446 -34.13 -5.76 22.65
C THR A 446 -33.98 -4.92 23.91
N THR A 447 -32.80 -4.30 24.08
CA THR A 447 -32.49 -3.34 25.12
C THR A 447 -32.43 -1.95 24.51
N ASN A 448 -33.50 -1.18 24.66
CA ASN A 448 -33.48 0.27 24.50
C ASN A 448 -32.29 0.85 25.31
N SER A 449 -31.63 1.92 24.85
CA SER A 449 -30.57 2.58 25.63
C SER A 449 -31.13 3.56 26.68
N PRO A 450 -30.67 3.52 27.94
CA PRO A 450 -31.12 4.47 28.95
C PRO A 450 -30.61 5.88 28.67
N ILE A 451 -31.50 6.86 28.78
CA ILE A 451 -31.13 8.27 28.97
C ILE A 451 -30.77 8.44 30.46
N PRO A 452 -29.58 8.98 30.80
CA PRO A 452 -29.18 9.20 32.18
C PRO A 452 -30.17 10.07 32.95
N ASP A 453 -30.33 9.79 34.25
CA ASP A 453 -31.22 10.55 35.13
C ASP A 453 -30.81 12.03 35.21
N GLY A 454 -31.77 12.94 35.02
CA GLY A 454 -31.53 14.39 35.05
C GLY A 454 -30.92 14.99 33.78
N GLU A 455 -30.69 14.20 32.73
CA GLU A 455 -30.13 14.68 31.47
C GLU A 455 -31.14 15.56 30.72
N THR A 456 -30.76 16.81 30.43
CA THR A 456 -31.65 17.81 29.79
C THR A 456 -31.43 17.92 28.29
N ALA A 457 -30.32 17.40 27.78
CA ALA A 457 -29.99 17.38 26.36
C ALA A 457 -29.31 16.05 25.95
N PRO A 458 -30.04 14.90 25.98
CA PRO A 458 -29.42 13.62 25.75
C PRO A 458 -28.82 13.47 24.36
N LYS A 459 -27.79 12.63 24.29
CA LYS A 459 -27.05 12.30 23.07
C LYS A 459 -27.70 11.10 22.38
N LEU A 460 -28.23 11.28 21.17
CA LEU A 460 -28.98 10.24 20.43
C LEU A 460 -28.23 9.72 19.19
N TRP A 461 -27.03 9.18 19.37
CA TRP A 461 -26.11 8.89 18.25
C TRP A 461 -26.43 7.58 17.51
N ALA A 462 -26.10 6.42 18.10
CA ALA A 462 -26.10 5.15 17.39
C ALA A 462 -27.48 4.48 17.36
N ASN A 463 -28.19 4.46 18.50
CA ASN A 463 -29.40 3.66 18.61
C ASN A 463 -30.59 4.29 17.90
N LYS A 464 -31.50 3.41 17.48
CA LYS A 464 -32.84 3.80 17.05
C LYS A 464 -33.80 3.95 18.23
N PHE A 465 -33.57 3.20 19.33
CA PHE A 465 -34.47 3.14 20.48
C PHE A 465 -33.76 3.51 21.78
N PHE A 466 -34.36 4.44 22.52
CA PHE A 466 -33.91 4.92 23.83
C PHE A 466 -35.05 4.82 24.84
N TYR A 467 -34.73 4.96 26.12
CA TYR A 467 -35.73 5.11 27.16
C TYR A 467 -35.32 6.06 28.27
N THR A 468 -36.29 6.75 28.86
CA THR A 468 -36.06 7.52 30.08
C THR A 468 -36.34 6.65 31.31
N GLY A 469 -35.64 6.91 32.40
CA GLY A 469 -35.86 6.26 33.70
C GLY A 469 -35.56 7.22 34.84
N ASN A 470 -35.99 8.48 34.70
CA ASN A 470 -35.66 9.55 35.63
C ASN A 470 -36.25 9.25 37.02
N THR A 471 -35.51 9.55 38.09
CA THR A 471 -36.01 9.43 39.48
C THR A 471 -36.51 10.77 40.03
N GLY A 472 -36.17 11.87 39.35
CA GLY A 472 -36.62 13.23 39.66
C GLY A 472 -37.09 13.99 38.42
N ALA A 473 -37.73 15.14 38.64
CA ALA A 473 -38.25 15.97 37.56
C ALA A 473 -37.13 16.38 36.61
N THR A 474 -37.26 16.01 35.35
CA THR A 474 -36.27 16.25 34.30
C THR A 474 -36.95 16.88 33.09
N VAL A 475 -36.37 17.94 32.55
CA VAL A 475 -36.89 18.63 31.37
C VAL A 475 -35.91 18.43 30.22
N ILE A 476 -36.32 17.68 29.20
CA ILE A 476 -35.53 17.52 27.98
C ILE A 476 -35.86 18.69 27.05
N THR A 477 -34.87 19.53 26.78
CA THR A 477 -34.99 20.76 25.97
C THR A 477 -34.47 20.60 24.55
N GLY A 478 -33.79 19.48 24.27
CA GLY A 478 -33.15 19.21 23.00
C GLY A 478 -32.47 17.86 23.00
N PHE A 479 -31.96 17.47 21.84
CA PHE A 479 -30.91 16.46 21.75
C PHE A 479 -29.67 17.11 21.21
N ILE A 480 -28.51 16.74 21.75
CA ILE A 480 -27.24 17.25 21.24
C ILE A 480 -27.02 16.61 19.86
N GLY A 481 -27.34 17.40 18.83
CA GLY A 481 -27.43 16.98 17.43
C GLY A 481 -26.11 16.99 16.66
N GLY A 482 -24.97 17.27 17.32
CA GLY A 482 -23.68 17.42 16.65
C GLY A 482 -23.31 16.28 15.68
N ASN A 483 -23.87 15.08 15.90
CA ASN A 483 -23.69 13.90 15.03
C ASN A 483 -25.00 13.11 14.75
N ALA A 484 -26.17 13.68 15.00
CA ALA A 484 -27.42 13.01 14.61
C ALA A 484 -27.54 13.03 13.08
N GLN A 485 -27.73 11.86 12.47
CA GLN A 485 -27.87 11.78 11.01
C GLN A 485 -29.17 12.47 10.59
N ILE A 486 -29.04 13.47 9.71
CA ILE A 486 -30.18 14.14 9.08
C ILE A 486 -31.11 13.06 8.49
N GLY A 487 -32.38 13.11 8.87
CA GLY A 487 -33.40 12.17 8.39
C GLY A 487 -33.48 10.84 9.15
N GLN A 488 -32.59 10.53 10.10
CA GLN A 488 -32.68 9.28 10.85
C GLN A 488 -33.70 9.39 12.01
N PRO A 489 -34.75 8.54 12.05
CA PRO A 489 -35.71 8.55 13.15
C PRO A 489 -35.13 7.94 14.42
N LYS A 490 -35.37 8.60 15.56
CA LYS A 490 -35.00 8.16 16.91
C LYS A 490 -36.26 8.03 17.75
N THR A 491 -36.49 6.87 18.34
CA THR A 491 -37.66 6.61 19.20
C THR A 491 -37.22 6.58 20.67
N ILE A 492 -37.86 7.38 21.51
CA ILE A 492 -37.65 7.42 22.95
C ILE A 492 -38.92 6.88 23.62
N VAL A 493 -38.77 5.86 24.47
CA VAL A 493 -39.84 5.27 25.29
C VAL A 493 -39.72 5.79 26.72
N PHE A 494 -40.78 6.39 27.24
CA PHE A 494 -40.76 6.96 28.59
C PHE A 494 -41.09 5.89 29.64
N LYS A 495 -40.11 5.45 30.44
CA LYS A 495 -40.35 4.48 31.53
C LYS A 495 -40.47 5.15 32.90
N ASP A 496 -40.72 6.46 32.91
CA ASP A 496 -40.98 7.25 34.09
C ASP A 496 -42.09 8.29 33.83
N ILE A 497 -42.54 8.96 34.88
CA ILE A 497 -43.54 10.04 34.85
C ILE A 497 -42.94 11.41 35.20
N PHE A 498 -41.61 11.47 35.31
CA PHE A 498 -40.87 12.63 35.80
C PHE A 498 -40.24 13.44 34.66
N THR A 499 -40.24 12.89 33.45
CA THR A 499 -39.77 13.57 32.25
C THR A 499 -40.82 14.54 31.72
N THR A 500 -40.38 15.73 31.33
CA THR A 500 -41.14 16.69 30.53
C THR A 500 -40.34 16.99 29.27
N ILE A 501 -40.99 16.97 28.12
CA ILE A 501 -40.42 17.38 26.84
C ILE A 501 -40.78 18.85 26.61
N ASP A 502 -39.77 19.69 26.48
CA ASP A 502 -39.92 21.11 26.19
C ASP A 502 -39.94 21.31 24.67
N PHE A 503 -41.13 21.57 24.12
CA PHE A 503 -41.31 21.92 22.71
C PHE A 503 -41.39 23.43 22.49
N GLU A 504 -41.53 24.20 23.57
CA GLU A 504 -41.63 25.66 23.54
C GLU A 504 -40.23 26.28 23.45
N ASN A 505 -39.28 25.75 24.22
CA ASN A 505 -37.93 26.27 24.35
C ASN A 505 -36.90 25.20 23.93
N GLY A 506 -36.18 25.45 22.84
CA GLY A 506 -35.07 24.62 22.40
C GLY A 506 -35.18 24.11 20.96
N SER A 507 -34.47 23.02 20.68
CA SER A 507 -34.34 22.45 19.32
C SER A 507 -35.42 21.42 18.99
N LEU A 508 -36.23 21.01 19.96
CA LEU A 508 -37.36 20.11 19.72
C LEU A 508 -38.54 20.89 19.10
N LYS A 509 -39.19 20.26 18.12
CA LYS A 509 -40.37 20.76 17.41
C LYS A 509 -41.38 19.62 17.34
N GLY A 510 -42.61 19.86 17.74
CA GLY A 510 -43.62 18.81 17.87
C GLY A 510 -44.75 19.29 18.79
N ASN A 511 -45.80 18.50 18.90
CA ASN A 511 -46.93 18.75 19.81
C ASN A 511 -47.48 20.19 19.78
N ALA A 512 -47.53 20.81 18.60
CA ALA A 512 -47.94 22.20 18.41
C ALA A 512 -47.20 23.23 19.30
N GLY A 513 -45.95 22.94 19.68
CA GLY A 513 -45.13 23.80 20.55
C GLY A 513 -45.51 23.74 22.03
N VAL A 514 -46.43 22.85 22.43
CA VAL A 514 -46.86 22.70 23.82
C VAL A 514 -45.99 21.67 24.52
N ASN A 515 -45.49 22.00 25.71
CA ASN A 515 -44.71 21.07 26.52
C ASN A 515 -45.51 19.81 26.84
N TRP A 516 -44.85 18.66 26.72
CA TRP A 516 -45.49 17.37 26.87
C TRP A 516 -44.94 16.64 28.08
N LYS A 517 -45.83 16.14 28.93
CA LYS A 517 -45.48 15.31 30.07
C LYS A 517 -45.93 13.87 29.79
N PRO A 518 -45.06 13.02 29.21
CA PRO A 518 -45.40 11.66 28.86
C PRO A 518 -45.86 10.84 30.07
N ALA A 519 -46.83 9.96 29.84
CA ALA A 519 -47.19 8.89 30.76
C ALA A 519 -46.23 7.70 30.60
N LEU A 520 -46.33 6.75 31.52
CA LEU A 520 -45.54 5.52 31.45
C LEU A 520 -45.83 4.75 30.16
N ASN A 521 -44.78 4.39 29.43
CA ASN A 521 -44.77 3.72 28.12
C ASN A 521 -45.31 4.56 26.95
N ASP A 522 -45.51 5.86 27.12
CA ASP A 522 -45.58 6.74 25.96
C ASP A 522 -44.26 6.67 25.19
N HIS A 523 -44.28 7.01 23.91
CA HIS A 523 -43.07 7.17 23.13
C HIS A 523 -43.17 8.37 22.20
N MET A 524 -42.01 8.90 21.82
CA MET A 524 -41.90 9.88 20.74
C MET A 524 -40.87 9.42 19.73
N THR A 525 -41.12 9.71 18.46
CA THR A 525 -40.17 9.48 17.37
C THR A 525 -39.78 10.83 16.79
N CYS A 526 -38.49 11.14 16.84
CA CYS A 526 -37.93 12.40 16.38
C CYS A 526 -37.02 12.21 15.17
N VAL A 527 -37.05 13.15 14.22
CA VAL A 527 -36.16 13.22 13.05
C VAL A 527 -35.42 14.55 13.04
N TYR A 528 -34.10 14.52 12.89
CA TYR A 528 -33.26 15.72 12.83
C TYR A 528 -33.17 16.27 11.40
N ASP A 529 -33.32 17.58 11.21
CA ASP A 529 -33.19 18.26 9.89
C ASP A 529 -31.85 18.99 9.69
N GLY A 530 -30.94 18.92 10.66
CA GLY A 530 -29.69 19.69 10.69
C GLY A 530 -29.75 20.96 11.55
N THR A 531 -30.94 21.37 11.99
CA THR A 531 -31.14 22.50 12.92
C THR A 531 -32.02 22.09 14.11
N ASN A 532 -33.16 21.47 13.85
CA ASN A 532 -34.19 21.09 14.81
C ASN A 532 -34.53 19.59 14.72
N TRP A 533 -35.15 19.09 15.78
CA TRP A 533 -35.72 17.75 15.84
C TRP A 533 -37.25 17.81 15.74
N TYR A 534 -37.82 17.20 14.72
CA TYR A 534 -39.27 17.11 14.55
C TYR A 534 -39.76 15.80 15.14
N CYS A 535 -40.57 15.90 16.18
CA CYS A 535 -41.02 14.78 16.99
C CYS A 535 -42.53 14.55 16.82
N ASP A 536 -42.88 13.33 16.46
CA ASP A 536 -44.22 12.80 16.58
C ASP A 536 -44.34 12.08 17.92
N ILE A 537 -45.33 12.49 18.72
CA ILE A 537 -45.62 11.89 20.02
C ILE A 537 -46.75 10.86 19.89
N SER A 538 -46.65 9.78 20.65
CA SER A 538 -47.75 8.85 20.86
C SER A 538 -48.25 9.02 22.30
N ASN A 539 -49.56 9.19 22.44
CA ASN A 539 -50.22 9.14 23.74
C ASN A 539 -50.83 7.75 23.90
N ASN A 540 -50.18 6.88 24.66
CA ASN A 540 -50.69 5.55 25.02
C ASN A 540 -51.65 5.60 26.21
N ALA A 541 -52.07 6.79 26.64
CA ALA A 541 -53.11 7.02 27.64
C ALA A 541 -54.47 6.44 27.18
N GLY A 542 -54.62 5.12 27.31
CA GLY A 542 -55.83 4.36 26.94
C GLY A 542 -55.57 2.92 26.48
N ALA A 543 -54.34 2.57 26.08
CA ALA A 543 -54.01 1.22 25.63
C ALA A 543 -53.47 0.37 26.80
N SER A 544 -54.34 -0.48 27.36
CA SER A 544 -53.94 -1.48 28.34
C SER A 544 -53.08 -2.54 27.65
N TYR A 545 -51.75 -2.41 27.73
CA TYR A 545 -50.83 -3.43 27.24
C TYR A 545 -50.82 -4.62 28.20
N ILE A 546 -51.39 -5.73 27.76
CA ILE A 546 -51.17 -7.04 28.36
C ILE A 546 -49.69 -7.35 28.16
N THR A 547 -48.95 -7.41 29.27
CA THR A 547 -47.54 -7.78 29.33
C THR A 547 -47.33 -9.15 28.67
N GLY A 548 -46.61 -9.24 27.54
CA GLY A 548 -46.17 -10.56 27.07
C GLY A 548 -45.58 -10.72 25.67
N GLU A 549 -45.89 -9.88 24.68
CA GLU A 549 -45.41 -10.14 23.32
C GLU A 549 -45.06 -8.84 22.57
N LEU A 550 -43.81 -8.77 22.09
CA LEU A 550 -43.33 -7.75 21.16
C LEU A 550 -44.12 -7.87 19.86
N VAL A 551 -45.12 -7.00 19.68
CA VAL A 551 -45.80 -6.85 18.40
C VAL A 551 -44.78 -6.26 17.42
N SER A 552 -44.46 -7.01 16.38
CA SER A 552 -43.69 -6.49 15.24
C SER A 552 -44.48 -5.37 14.59
N TYR A 553 -43.93 -4.16 14.57
CA TYR A 553 -44.53 -3.04 13.85
C TYR A 553 -44.26 -3.20 12.34
N ASP A 554 -45.34 -3.19 11.57
CA ASP A 554 -45.29 -3.11 10.11
C ASP A 554 -44.88 -1.69 9.68
N ASN A 555 -43.79 -1.57 8.91
CA ASN A 555 -43.20 -0.32 8.44
C ASN A 555 -43.99 0.31 7.27
N SER A 556 -45.29 0.03 7.12
CA SER A 556 -46.09 0.42 5.96
C SER A 556 -46.82 1.77 6.09
N ALA A 557 -46.59 2.54 7.16
CA ALA A 557 -47.14 3.90 7.27
C ALA A 557 -46.33 4.91 6.44
N VAL A 558 -46.80 5.06 5.20
CA VAL A 558 -46.40 6.00 4.16
C VAL A 558 -46.32 7.44 4.67
N PHE A 559 -45.15 8.06 4.49
CA PHE A 559 -44.98 9.52 4.46
C PHE A 559 -45.79 10.10 3.29
N HIS A 560 -47.01 10.55 3.56
CA HIS A 560 -47.70 11.52 2.72
C HIS A 560 -47.76 12.83 3.50
N ASN A 561 -46.78 13.71 3.26
CA ASN A 561 -47.04 15.14 3.25
C ASN A 561 -46.21 15.77 2.14
N SER A 562 -46.93 16.11 1.07
CA SER A 562 -46.53 17.00 0.01
C SER A 562 -46.38 18.41 0.54
N GLU A 563 -45.17 18.95 0.55
CA GLU A 563 -44.86 20.25 -0.05
C GLU A 563 -43.34 20.37 -0.16
N ALA A 564 -42.84 20.14 -1.37
CA ALA A 564 -41.46 20.38 -1.73
C ALA A 564 -41.21 21.88 -1.74
N VAL A 565 -40.59 22.40 -0.68
CA VAL A 565 -39.80 23.63 -0.78
C VAL A 565 -38.46 23.23 -1.41
N ARG A 566 -38.34 23.48 -2.71
CA ARG A 566 -37.04 23.52 -3.38
C ARG A 566 -36.30 24.79 -2.91
N VAL A 567 -35.13 24.61 -2.33
CA VAL A 567 -34.00 25.55 -2.43
C VAL A 567 -32.88 24.83 -3.13
#